data_AF-A0AA37TE35-F1
#
_entry.id   AF-A0AA37TE35-F1
#
_cell.length_a   1.000
_cell.length_b   1.000
_cell.length_c   1.000
_cell.angle_alpha   90.00
_cell.angle_beta   90.00
_cell.angle_gamma   90.00
#
_symmetry.space_group_name_H-M   'P 1'
#
loop_
_entity.id
_entity.type
_entity.pdbx_description
1 polymer ?
#
loop_
_entity_poly.entity_id
_entity_poly.type
_entity_poly.pdbx_seq_one_letter_code
_entity_poly.pdbx_strand_id
1 'polypeptide(L)'
;MVIGRDYLLKKPSGPSAPKLFLDTQVVPLVANIAGGLEVALDRAAVRTGVRPAFILAGATGLLGFGLIRLLTHRAESRRSYRI
;
A
#
# COMPACT_ATOMS: atom_id res chain seq x y z
N MET A 1 17.57 -21.78 0.56
CA MET A 1 18.38 -21.36 -0.61
C MET A 1 19.71 -20.88 -0.09
N VAL A 2 20.80 -21.59 -0.38
CA VAL A 2 22.15 -21.25 0.11
C VAL A 2 22.84 -20.43 -0.99
N ILE A 3 23.32 -19.23 -0.66
CA ILE A 3 23.99 -18.35 -1.62
C ILE A 3 25.42 -18.87 -1.81
N GLY A 4 25.75 -19.36 -3.01
CA GLY A 4 27.06 -19.92 -3.35
C GLY A 4 28.17 -18.86 -3.44
N ARG A 5 29.44 -19.25 -3.24
CA ARG A 5 30.62 -18.35 -3.18
C ARG A 5 30.84 -17.53 -4.46
N ASP A 6 30.28 -18.00 -5.55
CA ASP A 6 30.36 -17.51 -6.92
C ASP A 6 29.21 -16.55 -7.29
N TYR A 7 28.34 -16.20 -6.34
CA TYR A 7 27.22 -15.27 -6.56
C TYR A 7 27.63 -13.87 -7.04
N LEU A 8 28.87 -13.45 -6.76
CA LEU A 8 29.45 -12.19 -7.24
C LEU A 8 30.15 -12.32 -8.60
N LEU A 9 30.50 -13.55 -9.01
CA LEU A 9 31.23 -13.82 -10.25
C LEU A 9 30.29 -14.10 -11.42
N LYS A 10 29.06 -14.54 -11.16
CA LYS A 10 28.09 -14.86 -12.21
C LYS A 10 26.71 -14.35 -11.85
N LYS A 11 26.18 -13.43 -12.67
CA LYS A 11 24.78 -13.01 -12.54
C LYS A 11 23.87 -14.20 -12.84
N PRO A 12 22.83 -14.44 -12.01
CA PRO A 12 21.82 -15.44 -12.31
C PRO A 12 21.11 -15.13 -13.63
N SER A 13 20.67 -16.17 -14.32
CA SER A 13 19.97 -16.08 -15.61
C SER A 13 18.57 -15.48 -15.43
N GLY A 14 18.50 -14.15 -15.48
CA GLY A 14 17.26 -13.38 -15.47
C GLY A 14 16.64 -13.15 -14.07
N PRO A 15 15.72 -12.20 -13.95
CA PRO A 15 14.96 -11.99 -12.73
C PRO A 15 14.03 -13.18 -12.46
N SER A 16 13.89 -13.54 -11.18
CA SER A 16 12.87 -14.51 -10.77
C SER A 16 11.46 -13.97 -11.06
N ALA A 17 10.49 -14.86 -11.32
CA ALA A 17 9.11 -14.46 -11.62
C ALA A 17 8.49 -13.49 -10.59
N PRO A 18 8.69 -13.67 -9.26
CA PRO A 18 8.20 -12.71 -8.28
C PRO A 18 8.85 -11.33 -8.43
N LYS A 19 10.16 -11.27 -8.72
CA LYS A 19 10.86 -10.00 -8.92
C LYS A 19 10.35 -9.27 -10.15
N LEU A 20 10.19 -10.00 -11.27
CA LEU A 20 9.65 -9.43 -12.50
C LEU A 20 8.24 -8.85 -12.27
N PHE A 21 7.38 -9.56 -11.55
CA PHE A 21 6.03 -9.09 -11.22
C PHE A 21 6.04 -7.80 -10.39
N LEU A 22 6.88 -7.75 -9.35
CA LEU A 22 7.02 -6.56 -8.51
C LEU A 22 7.50 -5.35 -9.32
N ASP A 23 8.57 -5.54 -10.09
CA ASP A 23 9.22 -4.45 -10.83
C ASP A 23 8.35 -3.90 -11.98
N THR A 24 7.48 -4.73 -12.58
CA THR A 24 6.70 -4.35 -13.76
C THR A 24 5.26 -3.95 -13.46
N GLN A 25 4.65 -4.49 -12.40
CA GLN A 25 3.23 -4.25 -12.11
C GLN A 25 3.04 -3.52 -10.79
N VAL A 26 3.61 -4.05 -9.71
CA VAL A 26 3.34 -3.51 -8.36
C VAL A 26 3.99 -2.14 -8.19
N VAL A 27 5.27 -2.00 -8.51
CA VAL A 27 5.99 -0.74 -8.32
C VAL A 27 5.37 0.38 -9.16
N PRO A 28 5.13 0.22 -10.48
CA PRO A 28 4.51 1.28 -11.28
C PRO A 28 3.09 1.62 -10.82
N LEU A 29 2.29 0.62 -10.45
CA LEU A 29 0.93 0.86 -9.95
C LEU A 29 0.95 1.72 -8.68
N VAL A 30 1.77 1.34 -7.68
CA VAL A 30 1.87 2.08 -6.42
C VAL A 30 2.40 3.48 -6.65
N ALA A 31 3.42 3.64 -7.50
CA ALA A 31 3.98 4.95 -7.84
C ALA A 31 2.93 5.86 -8.50
N ASN A 32 2.14 5.35 -9.44
CA ASN A 32 1.08 6.11 -10.09
C ASN A 32 -0.03 6.51 -9.11
N ILE A 33 -0.42 5.62 -8.20
CA ILE A 33 -1.41 5.93 -7.16
C ILE A 33 -0.88 7.03 -6.23
N ALA A 34 0.38 6.92 -5.79
CA ALA A 34 1.00 7.90 -4.90
C ALA A 34 1.06 9.29 -5.57
N GLY A 35 1.56 9.37 -6.80
CA GLY A 35 1.62 10.62 -7.56
C GLY A 35 0.23 11.21 -7.82
N GLY A 36 -0.76 10.37 -8.14
CA GLY A 36 -2.15 10.82 -8.29
C GLY A 36 -2.74 11.39 -7.00
N LEU A 37 -2.42 10.79 -5.84
CA LEU A 37 -2.84 11.27 -4.53
C LEU A 37 -2.23 12.63 -4.21
N GLU A 38 -0.95 12.85 -4.51
CA GLU A 38 -0.28 14.14 -4.32
C GLU A 38 -1.01 15.27 -5.09
N VAL A 39 -1.31 15.04 -6.37
CA VAL A 39 -2.05 16.01 -7.20
C VAL A 39 -3.46 16.27 -6.66
N ALA A 40 -4.14 15.22 -6.20
CA ALA A 40 -5.48 15.35 -5.62
C ALA A 40 -5.45 16.14 -4.30
N LEU A 41 -4.46 15.89 -3.44
CA LEU A 41 -4.27 16.60 -2.17
C LEU A 41 -3.97 18.08 -2.40
N ASP A 42 -3.08 18.39 -3.35
CA ASP A 42 -2.74 19.78 -3.67
C ASP A 42 -3.95 20.54 -4.20
N ARG A 43 -4.71 19.93 -5.12
CA ARG A 43 -5.96 20.52 -5.63
C ARG A 43 -7.00 20.71 -4.52
N ALA A 44 -7.14 19.75 -3.60
CA ALA A 44 -8.05 19.86 -2.47
C ALA A 44 -7.62 20.96 -1.51
N ALA A 45 -6.32 21.10 -1.26
CA ALA A 45 -5.77 22.16 -0.42
C ALA A 45 -6.03 23.55 -1.01
N VAL A 46 -5.78 23.74 -2.31
CA VAL A 46 -6.09 25.00 -3.00
C VAL A 46 -7.58 25.33 -2.92
N ARG A 47 -8.46 24.32 -3.08
CA ARG A 47 -9.91 24.52 -3.04
C ARG A 47 -10.47 24.82 -1.65
N THR A 48 -9.85 24.27 -0.61
CA THR A 48 -10.39 24.34 0.77
C THR A 48 -9.64 25.33 1.67
N GLY A 49 -8.47 25.81 1.24
CA GLY A 49 -7.56 26.60 2.08
C GLY A 49 -6.89 25.80 3.21
N VAL A 50 -7.11 24.49 3.26
CA VAL A 50 -6.56 23.60 4.31
C VAL A 50 -5.23 23.04 3.85
N ARG A 51 -4.24 22.95 4.75
CA ARG A 51 -2.94 22.37 4.41
C ARG A 51 -3.08 20.89 4.01
N PRO A 52 -2.39 20.42 2.95
CA PRO A 52 -2.46 19.04 2.47
C PRO A 52 -2.25 17.99 3.57
N ALA A 53 -1.34 18.26 4.52
CA ALA A 53 -1.04 17.39 5.65
C ALA A 53 -2.27 17.09 6.53
N PHE A 54 -3.15 18.07 6.76
CA PHE A 54 -4.36 17.86 7.56
C PHE A 54 -5.40 17.04 6.80
N ILE A 55 -5.53 17.25 5.48
CA ILE A 55 -6.42 16.47 4.61
C ILE A 55 -5.97 15.01 4.62
N LEU A 56 -4.67 14.77 4.45
CA LEU A 56 -4.10 13.42 4.47
C LEU A 56 -4.26 12.74 5.84
N ALA A 57 -3.97 13.46 6.93
CA ALA A 57 -4.15 12.94 8.28
C ALA A 57 -5.62 12.56 8.57
N GLY A 58 -6.56 13.43 8.19
CA GLY A 58 -7.99 13.19 8.32
C GLY A 58 -8.44 11.97 7.52
N ALA A 59 -8.05 11.90 6.24
CA ALA A 59 -8.39 10.77 5.36
C ALA A 59 -7.83 9.45 5.91
N THR A 60 -6.57 9.44 6.35
CA THR A 60 -5.91 8.25 6.91
C THR A 60 -6.57 7.82 8.21
N GLY A 61 -6.91 8.77 9.09
CA GLY A 61 -7.61 8.51 10.33
C GLY A 61 -8.99 7.87 10.12
N LEU A 62 -9.78 8.40 9.18
CA LEU A 62 -11.10 7.85 8.85
C LEU A 62 -11.00 6.44 8.25
N LEU A 63 -10.04 6.20 7.35
CA LEU A 63 -9.79 4.87 6.79
C LEU A 63 -9.37 3.87 7.87
N GLY A 64 -8.43 4.25 8.73
CA GLY A 64 -7.97 3.41 9.83
C GLY A 64 -9.10 3.05 10.80
N PHE A 65 -9.90 4.04 11.21
CA PHE A 65 -11.04 3.81 12.08
C PHE A 65 -12.08 2.90 11.44
N GLY A 66 -12.44 3.15 10.17
CA GLY A 66 -13.37 2.31 9.43
C GLY A 66 -12.88 0.86 9.29
N LEU A 67 -11.58 0.66 9.05
CA LEU A 67 -10.98 -0.67 8.95
C LEU A 67 -11.02 -1.40 10.29
N ILE A 68 -10.64 -0.75 11.39
CA ILE A 68 -10.71 -1.32 12.73
C ILE A 68 -12.15 -1.76 13.03
N ARG A 69 -13.13 -0.88 12.78
CA ARG A 69 -14.54 -1.18 12.99
C ARG A 69 -15.03 -2.37 12.16
N LEU A 70 -14.60 -2.47 10.91
CA LEU A 70 -14.95 -3.59 10.04
C LEU A 70 -14.36 -4.92 10.56
N LEU A 71 -13.11 -4.88 11.01
CA LEU A 71 -12.42 -6.05 11.54
C LEU A 71 -13.02 -6.52 12.86
N THR A 72 -13.39 -5.60 13.77
CA THR A 72 -14.05 -5.95 15.03
C THR A 72 -15.44 -6.53 14.79
N HIS A 73 -16.26 -5.92 13.91
CA HIS A 73 -17.56 -6.48 13.54
C HIS A 73 -17.45 -7.89 12.94
N ARG A 74 -16.48 -8.13 12.04
CA ARG A 74 -16.26 -9.46 11.47
C ARG A 74 -15.85 -10.49 12.52
N ALA A 75 -15.07 -10.09 13.51
CA ALA A 75 -14.66 -10.96 14.61
C ALA A 75 -15.86 -11.34 15.50
N GLU A 76 -16.76 -10.39 15.79
CA GLU A 76 -18.00 -10.63 16.52
C GLU A 76 -18.93 -11.57 15.76
N SER A 77 -19.16 -11.33 14.46
CA SER A 77 -20.04 -12.20 13.64
C SER A 77 -19.52 -13.64 13.54
N ARG A 78 -18.21 -13.84 13.44
CA ARG A 78 -17.60 -15.19 13.44
C ARG A 78 -17.70 -15.88 14.80
N ARG A 79 -17.71 -15.13 15.89
CA ARG A 79 -17.86 -15.69 17.25
C ARG A 79 -19.29 -16.16 17.50
N SER A 80 -20.29 -15.43 17.00
CA SER A 80 -21.71 -15.80 17.08
C SER A 80 -22.08 -17.03 16.24
N TYR A 81 -21.37 -17.28 15.12
CA TYR A 81 -21.60 -18.46 14.27
C TYR A 81 -20.94 -19.76 14.77
N ARG A 82 -20.18 -19.69 15.87
CA ARG A 82 -19.42 -20.83 16.42
C ARG A 82 -20.05 -21.43 17.69
N ILE A 83 -21.22 -20.93 18.09
CA ILE A 83 -22.05 -21.42 19.20
C ILE A 83 -23.26 -22.11 18.59
#